data_AF-A0A3D4A969-F1
#
_entry.id   AF-A0A3D4A969-F1
#
_cell.length_a   1.000
_cell.length_b   1.000
_cell.length_c   1.000
_cell.angle_alpha   90.00
_cell.angle_beta   90.00
_cell.angle_gamma   90.00
#
_symmetry.space_group_name_H-M   'P 1'
#
loop_
_entity.id
_entity.type
_entity.pdbx_description
1 polymer ?
#
loop_
_entity_poly.entity_id
_entity_poly.type
_entity_poly.pdbx_seq_one_letter_code
_entity_poly.pdbx_strand_id
1 'polypeptide(L)'
;TDSLIKLARNGELLSREYVRRKIRAVQKRESAAPVYLERVKDCLRRIVDYAASKKVKLGVEGRRGYEEIPSERELPTLLDEFNSPQLGYWHDFGHIQIKENLAFVDHAEWLRQIAPRTFGCHVQDCIWPAQDHQPPFAGDVDLAKLVPLLPRECVLVWEMSPRKTAGEIRRSVEAWKKHFGA
;
A
#
# COMPACT_ATOMS: atom_id res chain seq x y z
N THR A 1 10.47 -9.52 3.45
CA THR A 1 10.29 -9.06 2.05
C THR A 1 11.60 -8.91 1.26
N ASP A 2 12.64 -8.30 1.80
CA ASP A 2 13.85 -7.97 1.03
C ASP A 2 14.60 -9.15 0.40
N SER A 3 14.61 -10.32 1.06
CA SER A 3 15.17 -11.54 0.47
C SER A 3 14.46 -11.96 -0.83
N LEU A 4 13.15 -11.73 -0.93
CA LEU A 4 12.37 -12.07 -2.12
C LEU A 4 12.60 -11.03 -3.22
N ILE A 5 12.75 -9.76 -2.85
CA ILE A 5 13.17 -8.68 -3.76
C ILE A 5 14.51 -9.04 -4.42
N LYS A 6 15.49 -9.50 -3.63
CA LYS A 6 16.81 -9.90 -4.16
C LYS A 6 16.68 -11.02 -5.21
N LEU A 7 15.89 -12.05 -4.93
CA LEU A 7 15.66 -13.14 -5.87
C LEU A 7 14.93 -12.66 -7.13
N ALA A 8 13.89 -11.83 -6.98
CA ALA A 8 13.16 -11.26 -8.12
C ALA A 8 14.09 -10.41 -9.03
N ARG A 9 14.98 -9.60 -8.43
CA ARG A 9 16.01 -8.83 -9.17
C ARG A 9 16.98 -9.71 -9.95
N ASN A 10 17.24 -10.91 -9.46
CA ASN A 10 18.11 -11.90 -10.12
C ASN A 10 17.38 -12.72 -11.20
N GLY A 11 16.12 -12.41 -11.51
CA GLY A 11 15.31 -13.18 -12.46
C GLY A 11 14.79 -14.51 -11.89
N GLU A 12 14.86 -14.70 -10.57
CA GLU A 12 14.44 -15.93 -9.90
C GLU A 12 13.01 -15.88 -9.38
N LEU A 13 12.19 -14.94 -9.87
CA LEU A 13 10.76 -14.90 -9.54
C LEU A 13 10.13 -16.25 -9.94
N LEU A 14 9.32 -16.82 -9.04
CA LEU A 14 8.68 -18.14 -9.20
C LEU A 14 9.64 -19.35 -9.25
N SER A 15 10.95 -19.16 -9.05
CA SER A 15 11.88 -20.29 -8.91
C SER A 15 11.51 -21.17 -7.72
N ARG A 16 11.98 -22.44 -7.71
CA ARG A 16 11.76 -23.35 -6.57
C ARG A 16 12.27 -22.75 -5.25
N GLU A 17 13.37 -22.00 -5.31
CA GLU A 17 13.91 -21.31 -4.15
C GLU A 17 13.00 -20.16 -3.71
N TYR A 18 12.56 -19.33 -4.65
CA TYR A 18 11.66 -18.21 -4.38
C TYR A 18 10.37 -18.69 -3.71
N VAL A 19 9.69 -19.67 -4.29
CA VAL A 19 8.43 -20.23 -3.77
C VAL A 19 8.65 -20.79 -2.36
N ARG A 20 9.73 -21.54 -2.12
CA ARG A 20 10.04 -22.09 -0.79
C ARG A 20 10.29 -20.99 0.24
N ARG A 21 11.00 -19.92 -0.11
CA ARG A 21 11.24 -18.79 0.81
C ARG A 21 9.95 -18.02 1.08
N LYS A 22 9.13 -17.80 0.05
CA LYS A 22 7.84 -17.11 0.15
C LYS A 22 6.88 -17.86 1.05
N ILE A 23 6.67 -19.16 0.84
CA ILE A 23 5.79 -19.98 1.69
C ILE A 23 6.24 -19.92 3.15
N ARG A 24 7.53 -20.09 3.42
CA ARG A 24 8.06 -19.99 4.80
C ARG A 24 7.85 -18.62 5.42
N ALA A 25 8.02 -17.54 4.64
CA ALA A 25 7.77 -16.19 5.11
C ALA A 25 6.30 -15.99 5.49
N VAL A 26 5.37 -16.45 4.63
CA VAL A 26 3.93 -16.41 4.90
C VAL A 26 3.61 -17.19 6.17
N GLN A 27 4.02 -18.45 6.27
CA GLN A 27 3.75 -19.30 7.44
C GLN A 27 4.25 -18.67 8.75
N LYS A 28 5.49 -18.16 8.75
CA LYS A 28 6.06 -17.50 9.91
C LYS A 28 5.24 -16.27 10.32
N ARG A 29 4.90 -15.43 9.34
CA ARG A 29 4.11 -14.21 9.55
C ARG A 29 2.72 -14.53 10.10
N GLU A 30 2.00 -15.44 9.46
CA GLU A 30 0.64 -15.84 9.87
C GLU A 30 0.64 -16.43 11.29
N SER A 31 1.67 -17.20 11.67
CA SER A 31 1.77 -17.75 13.03
C SER A 31 1.97 -16.68 14.11
N ALA A 32 2.62 -15.56 13.76
CA ALA A 32 2.92 -14.48 14.70
C ALA A 32 1.82 -13.41 14.74
N ALA A 33 1.09 -13.23 13.64
CA ALA A 33 0.19 -12.09 13.43
C ALA A 33 -0.88 -11.88 14.51
N PRO A 34 -1.58 -12.91 15.04
CA PRO A 34 -2.68 -12.69 15.98
C PRO A 34 -2.30 -11.89 17.23
N VAL A 35 -1.14 -12.20 17.83
CA VAL A 35 -0.68 -11.52 19.05
C VAL A 35 -0.34 -10.06 18.79
N TYR A 36 0.25 -9.75 17.64
CA TYR A 36 0.62 -8.38 17.28
C TYR A 36 -0.60 -7.58 16.80
N LEU A 37 -1.54 -8.21 16.11
CA LEU A 37 -2.81 -7.59 15.75
C LEU A 37 -3.59 -7.14 16.97
N GLU A 38 -3.67 -7.97 18.03
CA GLU A 38 -4.39 -7.55 19.24
C GLU A 38 -3.75 -6.33 19.88
N ARG A 39 -2.40 -6.27 19.92
CA ARG A 39 -1.67 -5.08 20.39
C ARG A 39 -1.95 -3.84 19.52
N VAL A 40 -2.04 -4.02 18.20
CA VAL A 40 -2.41 -2.93 17.28
C VAL A 40 -3.82 -2.43 17.61
N LYS A 41 -4.78 -3.34 17.83
CA LYS A 41 -6.16 -2.97 18.21
C LYS A 41 -6.20 -2.22 19.54
N ASP A 42 -5.50 -2.72 20.57
CA ASP A 42 -5.43 -2.07 21.88
C ASP A 42 -4.93 -0.62 21.78
N CYS A 43 -3.87 -0.40 20.99
CA CYS A 43 -3.37 0.95 20.74
C CYS A 43 -4.36 1.79 19.92
N LEU A 44 -4.90 1.24 18.84
CA LEU A 44 -5.80 1.97 17.94
C LEU A 44 -7.10 2.39 18.64
N ARG A 45 -7.69 1.58 19.54
CA ARG A 45 -8.93 1.93 20.28
C ARG A 45 -8.81 3.31 20.93
N ARG A 46 -7.74 3.53 21.69
CA ARG A 46 -7.49 4.81 22.39
C ARG A 46 -7.27 5.98 21.42
N ILE A 47 -6.61 5.73 20.29
CA ILE A 47 -6.31 6.77 19.29
C ILE A 47 -7.58 7.16 18.53
N VAL A 48 -8.40 6.17 18.15
CA VAL A 48 -9.68 6.37 17.44
C VAL A 48 -10.66 7.14 18.32
N ASP A 49 -10.80 6.78 19.60
CA ASP A 49 -11.66 7.50 20.55
C ASP A 49 -11.27 8.97 20.65
N TYR A 50 -9.97 9.25 20.75
CA TYR A 50 -9.49 10.62 20.81
C TYR A 50 -9.70 11.36 19.49
N ALA A 51 -9.43 10.71 18.35
CA ALA A 51 -9.63 11.29 17.03
C ALA A 51 -11.11 11.64 16.76
N ALA A 52 -12.05 10.82 17.25
CA ALA A 52 -13.47 11.11 17.21
C ALA A 52 -13.82 12.40 17.95
N SER A 53 -13.26 12.61 19.14
CA SER A 53 -13.46 13.86 19.90
C SER A 53 -12.94 15.11 19.17
N LYS A 54 -11.95 14.93 18.27
CA LYS A 54 -11.33 15.98 17.47
C LYS A 54 -11.86 16.06 16.05
N LYS A 55 -12.78 15.18 15.65
CA LYS A 55 -13.29 15.05 14.27
C LYS A 55 -12.17 14.83 13.24
N VAL A 56 -11.12 14.10 13.64
CA VAL A 56 -9.99 13.74 12.78
C VAL A 56 -10.19 12.34 12.22
N LYS A 57 -9.90 12.17 10.93
CA LYS A 57 -9.85 10.85 10.27
C LYS A 57 -8.45 10.26 10.36
N LEU A 58 -8.37 8.97 10.65
CA LEU A 58 -7.15 8.17 10.74
C LEU A 58 -7.14 7.16 9.61
N GLY A 59 -6.11 7.22 8.76
CA GLY A 59 -5.87 6.24 7.71
C GLY A 59 -4.81 5.23 8.14
N VAL A 60 -5.13 3.93 8.09
CA VAL A 60 -4.15 2.86 8.26
C VAL A 60 -3.50 2.60 6.91
N GLU A 61 -2.20 2.86 6.82
CA GLU A 61 -1.45 2.75 5.57
C GLU A 61 -1.14 1.30 5.19
N GLY A 62 -1.32 0.96 3.92
CA GLY A 62 -0.81 -0.28 3.33
C GLY A 62 0.72 -0.34 3.42
N ARG A 63 1.25 -1.37 4.09
CA ARG A 63 2.69 -1.48 4.40
C ARG A 63 3.50 -2.08 3.26
N ARG A 64 4.78 -1.71 3.15
CA ARG A 64 5.73 -2.18 2.12
C ARG A 64 6.00 -3.68 2.22
N GLY A 65 6.37 -4.13 3.41
CA GLY A 65 6.76 -5.49 3.71
C GLY A 65 5.54 -6.37 3.98
N TYR A 66 5.53 -7.58 3.40
CA TYR A 66 4.50 -8.57 3.68
C TYR A 66 4.48 -9.04 5.15
N GLU A 67 5.62 -8.96 5.83
CA GLU A 67 5.76 -9.27 7.25
C GLU A 67 5.13 -8.23 8.19
N GLU A 68 4.77 -7.05 7.68
CA GLU A 68 4.19 -5.97 8.47
C GLU A 68 2.69 -6.21 8.74
N ILE A 69 2.16 -5.48 9.73
CA ILE A 69 0.79 -5.63 10.22
C ILE A 69 0.13 -4.24 10.27
N PRO A 70 -1.16 -4.11 9.88
CA PRO A 70 -1.99 -5.15 9.28
C PRO A 70 -1.63 -5.41 7.81
N SER A 71 -1.87 -6.64 7.37
CA SER A 71 -1.82 -7.05 5.96
C SER A 71 -3.16 -6.81 5.26
N GLU A 72 -3.18 -6.92 3.94
CA GLU A 72 -4.38 -6.83 3.10
C GLU A 72 -5.49 -7.80 3.54
N ARG A 73 -5.11 -8.97 4.09
CA ARG A 73 -6.07 -9.98 4.54
C ARG A 73 -6.75 -9.62 5.86
N GLU A 74 -6.12 -8.78 6.66
CA GLU A 74 -6.57 -8.46 8.03
C GLU A 74 -7.22 -7.09 8.11
N LEU A 75 -6.79 -6.18 7.25
CA LEU A 75 -7.22 -4.78 7.26
C LEU A 75 -8.74 -4.64 7.12
N PRO A 76 -9.45 -5.38 6.25
CA PRO A 76 -10.92 -5.32 6.19
C PRO A 76 -11.58 -5.69 7.53
N THR A 77 -11.21 -6.85 8.10
CA THR A 77 -11.76 -7.29 9.40
C THR A 77 -11.41 -6.34 10.53
N LEU A 78 -10.20 -5.77 10.54
CA LEU A 78 -9.81 -4.75 11.51
C LEU A 78 -10.71 -3.51 11.41
N LEU A 79 -10.95 -3.01 10.20
CA LEU A 79 -11.81 -1.85 9.99
C LEU A 79 -13.28 -2.14 10.31
N ASP A 80 -13.73 -3.37 10.11
CA ASP A 80 -15.09 -3.81 10.47
C ASP A 80 -15.26 -3.92 11.99
N GLU A 81 -14.27 -4.44 12.71
CA GLU A 81 -14.30 -4.53 14.17
C GLU A 81 -14.38 -3.15 14.85
N PHE A 82 -13.65 -2.17 14.32
CA PHE A 82 -13.70 -0.80 14.82
C PHE A 82 -15.00 -0.07 14.46
N ASN A 83 -15.58 -0.40 13.31
CA ASN A 83 -16.83 0.18 12.78
C ASN A 83 -16.96 1.70 13.01
N SER A 84 -15.87 2.44 12.80
CA SER A 84 -15.79 3.86 13.12
C SER A 84 -15.65 4.68 11.86
N PRO A 85 -16.42 5.79 11.70
CA PRO A 85 -16.24 6.70 10.58
C PRO A 85 -14.92 7.50 10.65
N GLN A 86 -14.21 7.44 11.78
CA GLN A 86 -12.89 8.06 11.95
C GLN A 86 -11.74 7.14 11.56
N LEU A 87 -11.95 5.84 11.37
CA LEU A 87 -10.89 4.90 10.98
C LEU A 87 -11.15 4.36 9.57
N GLY A 88 -10.17 4.52 8.70
CA GLY A 88 -10.22 4.05 7.33
C GLY A 88 -8.86 3.60 6.84
N TYR A 89 -8.76 3.37 5.54
CA TYR A 89 -7.55 2.93 4.86
C TYR A 89 -6.82 4.11 4.21
N TRP A 90 -5.49 4.04 4.22
CA TRP A 90 -4.62 4.92 3.45
C TRP A 90 -3.85 4.08 2.44
N HIS A 91 -4.09 4.30 1.16
CA HIS A 91 -3.50 3.47 0.13
C HIS A 91 -2.12 3.98 -0.26
N ASP A 92 -1.09 3.15 -0.20
CA ASP A 92 0.22 3.48 -0.74
C ASP A 92 0.46 2.67 -2.03
N PHE A 93 0.49 3.36 -3.16
CA PHE A 93 0.64 2.71 -4.47
C PHE A 93 1.98 1.98 -4.58
N GLY A 94 3.07 2.55 -4.07
CA GLY A 94 4.40 1.95 -4.15
C GLY A 94 4.50 0.68 -3.32
N HIS A 95 4.01 0.72 -2.08
CA HIS A 95 4.00 -0.43 -1.19
C HIS A 95 3.16 -1.59 -1.72
N ILE A 96 1.95 -1.31 -2.22
CA ILE A 96 1.11 -2.37 -2.78
C ILE A 96 1.70 -2.89 -4.09
N GLN A 97 2.28 -2.04 -4.94
CA GLN A 97 2.96 -2.49 -6.17
C GLN A 97 4.13 -3.42 -5.86
N ILE A 98 4.92 -3.14 -4.82
CA ILE A 98 6.00 -4.04 -4.39
C ILE A 98 5.47 -5.43 -4.06
N LYS A 99 4.31 -5.50 -3.39
CA LYS A 99 3.70 -6.79 -3.03
C LYS A 99 3.13 -7.51 -4.25
N GLU A 100 2.55 -6.78 -5.19
CA GLU A 100 2.13 -7.34 -6.49
C GLU A 100 3.32 -7.88 -7.27
N ASN A 101 4.42 -7.12 -7.32
CA ASN A 101 5.65 -7.54 -7.98
C ASN A 101 6.25 -8.82 -7.38
N LEU A 102 5.99 -9.05 -6.09
CA LEU A 102 6.38 -10.27 -5.38
C LEU A 102 5.25 -11.32 -5.34
N ALA A 103 4.22 -11.14 -6.15
CA ALA A 103 3.04 -12.00 -6.31
C ALA A 103 2.27 -12.27 -5.01
N PHE A 104 2.33 -11.38 -4.01
CA PHE A 104 1.59 -11.55 -2.76
C PHE A 104 0.14 -11.12 -2.86
N VAL A 105 -0.15 -10.13 -3.71
CA VAL A 105 -1.45 -9.50 -3.88
C VAL A 105 -1.66 -9.19 -5.35
N ASP A 106 -2.91 -9.10 -5.80
CA ASP A 106 -3.27 -8.39 -7.03
C ASP A 106 -3.65 -6.97 -6.63
N HIS A 107 -2.96 -5.96 -7.19
CA HIS A 107 -3.11 -4.57 -6.75
C HIS A 107 -4.51 -4.05 -7.07
N ALA A 108 -5.04 -4.35 -8.24
CA ALA A 108 -6.35 -3.88 -8.67
C ALA A 108 -7.49 -4.59 -7.90
N GLU A 109 -7.36 -5.89 -7.63
CA GLU A 109 -8.31 -6.63 -6.79
C GLU A 109 -8.34 -6.07 -5.37
N TRP A 110 -7.17 -5.88 -4.75
CA TRP A 110 -7.07 -5.29 -3.42
C TRP A 110 -7.70 -3.90 -3.39
N LEU A 111 -7.36 -3.04 -4.36
CA LEU A 111 -7.86 -1.68 -4.39
C LEU A 111 -9.37 -1.63 -4.56
N ARG A 112 -9.97 -2.47 -5.41
CA ARG A 112 -11.43 -2.58 -5.53
C ARG A 112 -12.10 -3.00 -4.22
N GLN A 113 -11.49 -3.94 -3.51
CA GLN A 113 -12.02 -4.44 -2.25
C GLN A 113 -12.01 -3.35 -1.17
N ILE A 114 -10.89 -2.63 -1.03
CA ILE A 114 -10.70 -1.69 0.08
C ILE A 114 -11.15 -0.26 -0.23
N ALA A 115 -11.32 0.10 -1.51
CA ALA A 115 -11.72 1.44 -1.96
C ALA A 115 -12.85 2.08 -1.14
N PRO A 116 -13.97 1.39 -0.81
CA PRO A 116 -15.05 1.98 -0.02
C PRO A 116 -14.63 2.47 1.38
N ARG A 117 -13.48 2.02 1.88
CA ARG A 117 -12.92 2.39 3.19
C ARG A 117 -11.72 3.32 3.07
N THR A 118 -11.30 3.69 1.86
CA THR A 118 -10.10 4.51 1.61
C THR A 118 -10.38 5.99 1.81
N PHE A 119 -9.62 6.65 2.68
CA PHE A 119 -9.70 8.10 2.89
C PHE A 119 -8.75 8.90 2.00
N GLY A 120 -7.60 8.32 1.68
CA GLY A 120 -6.55 8.99 0.95
C GLY A 120 -5.50 8.00 0.48
N CYS A 121 -4.52 8.51 -0.24
CA CYS A 121 -3.42 7.71 -0.72
C CYS A 121 -2.12 8.49 -0.86
N HIS A 122 -1.01 7.77 -0.72
CA HIS A 122 0.28 8.16 -1.24
C HIS A 122 0.40 7.70 -2.69
N VAL A 123 0.27 8.67 -3.60
CA VAL A 123 0.49 8.48 -5.03
C VAL A 123 1.99 8.56 -5.28
N GLN A 124 2.53 7.43 -5.69
CA GLN A 124 3.91 7.30 -6.09
C GLN A 124 4.02 6.20 -7.14
N ASP A 125 5.12 6.19 -7.85
CA ASP A 125 5.44 5.14 -8.81
C ASP A 125 6.54 4.23 -8.24
N CYS A 126 6.66 3.04 -8.79
CA CYS A 126 7.61 2.02 -8.38
C CYS A 126 8.26 1.39 -9.60
N ILE A 127 9.58 1.48 -9.68
CA ILE A 127 10.36 0.74 -10.66
C ILE A 127 10.55 -0.71 -10.16
N TRP A 128 10.34 -1.67 -11.05
CA TRP A 128 10.44 -3.09 -10.75
C TRP A 128 11.79 -3.48 -10.13
N PRO A 129 11.81 -4.42 -9.16
CA PRO A 129 10.66 -4.97 -8.46
C PRO A 129 10.25 -4.16 -7.21
N ALA A 130 11.10 -3.24 -6.73
CA ALA A 130 10.86 -2.59 -5.44
C ALA A 130 11.62 -1.28 -5.19
N GLN A 131 11.71 -0.45 -6.23
CA GLN A 131 12.17 0.93 -6.09
C GLN A 131 10.97 1.87 -6.17
N ASP A 132 10.27 2.01 -5.04
CA ASP A 132 9.17 2.96 -4.82
C ASP A 132 9.69 4.41 -4.72
N HIS A 133 8.84 5.35 -4.30
CA HIS A 133 9.13 6.78 -4.15
C HIS A 133 9.59 7.44 -5.46
N GLN A 134 9.17 6.87 -6.59
CA GLN A 134 9.35 7.49 -7.90
C GLN A 134 8.21 8.47 -8.17
N PRO A 135 8.48 9.57 -8.91
CA PRO A 135 7.43 10.44 -9.39
C PRO A 135 6.38 9.65 -10.17
N PRO A 136 5.09 9.98 -10.07
CA PRO A 136 4.04 9.33 -10.85
C PRO A 136 4.37 9.26 -12.34
N PHE A 137 4.12 8.12 -12.98
CA PHE A 137 4.44 7.84 -14.39
C PHE A 137 5.95 7.79 -14.72
N ALA A 138 6.79 7.48 -13.73
CA ALA A 138 8.24 7.27 -13.91
C ALA A 138 8.70 5.84 -13.59
N GLY A 139 7.77 4.94 -13.30
CA GLY A 139 8.00 3.53 -13.01
C GLY A 139 6.97 2.63 -13.69
N ASP A 140 6.65 1.52 -13.03
CA ASP A 140 5.88 0.42 -13.59
C ASP A 140 4.48 0.28 -12.96
N VAL A 141 4.06 1.19 -12.07
CA VAL A 141 2.69 1.17 -11.52
C VAL A 141 1.71 1.58 -12.62
N ASP A 142 0.70 0.75 -12.88
CA ASP A 142 -0.38 1.08 -13.83
C ASP A 142 -1.38 2.08 -13.20
N LEU A 143 -0.91 3.30 -12.97
CA LEU A 143 -1.69 4.37 -12.35
C LEU A 143 -2.96 4.68 -13.17
N ALA A 144 -2.89 4.60 -14.50
CA ALA A 144 -4.04 4.84 -15.38
C ALA A 144 -5.19 3.86 -15.13
N LYS A 145 -4.88 2.60 -14.80
CA LYS A 145 -5.85 1.58 -14.42
C LYS A 145 -6.29 1.69 -12.95
N LEU A 146 -5.36 2.01 -12.05
CA LEU A 146 -5.59 1.91 -10.61
C LEU A 146 -6.24 3.16 -10.00
N VAL A 147 -5.81 4.37 -10.39
CA VAL A 147 -6.36 5.62 -9.85
C VAL A 147 -7.88 5.73 -10.03
N PRO A 148 -8.49 5.33 -11.17
CA PRO A 148 -9.95 5.34 -11.32
C PRO A 148 -10.72 4.41 -10.38
N LEU A 149 -10.05 3.48 -9.68
CA LEU A 149 -10.67 2.60 -8.70
C LEU A 149 -10.83 3.27 -7.33
N LEU A 150 -10.15 4.40 -7.09
CA LEU A 150 -10.28 5.16 -5.84
C LEU A 150 -11.64 5.86 -5.76
N PRO A 151 -12.17 6.07 -4.54
CA PRO A 151 -13.29 6.97 -4.33
C PRO A 151 -12.99 8.37 -4.86
N ARG A 152 -14.01 9.08 -5.33
CA ARG A 152 -13.84 10.45 -5.88
C ARG A 152 -13.36 11.45 -4.83
N GLU A 153 -13.71 11.20 -3.58
CA GLU A 153 -13.40 12.04 -2.42
C GLU A 153 -12.03 11.71 -1.79
N CYS A 154 -11.31 10.74 -2.36
CA CYS A 154 -10.01 10.29 -1.88
C CYS A 154 -8.97 11.41 -2.00
N VAL A 155 -8.29 11.72 -0.89
CA VAL A 155 -7.20 12.69 -0.88
C VAL A 155 -5.96 12.08 -1.55
N LEU A 156 -5.44 12.73 -2.59
CA LEU A 156 -4.23 12.29 -3.29
C LEU A 156 -3.03 13.11 -2.80
N VAL A 157 -2.04 12.46 -2.20
CA VAL A 157 -0.78 13.08 -1.76
C VAL A 157 0.37 12.43 -2.51
N TRP A 158 1.25 13.22 -3.13
CA TRP A 158 2.42 12.67 -3.82
C TRP A 158 3.56 12.46 -2.84
N GLU A 159 3.95 11.20 -2.62
CA GLU A 159 5.06 10.82 -1.74
C GLU A 159 6.26 10.39 -2.60
N MET A 160 7.29 11.21 -2.66
CA MET A 160 8.44 10.96 -3.55
C MET A 160 9.75 11.07 -2.77
N SER A 161 10.78 10.44 -3.30
CA SER A 161 12.12 10.55 -2.72
C SER A 161 12.57 12.02 -2.71
N PRO A 162 13.20 12.50 -1.63
CA PRO A 162 13.71 13.88 -1.57
C PRO A 162 14.83 14.16 -2.58
N ARG A 163 15.32 13.11 -3.27
CA ARG A 163 16.36 13.21 -4.31
C ARG A 163 15.80 13.58 -5.69
N LYS A 164 14.47 13.71 -5.83
CA LYS A 164 13.85 14.01 -7.12
C LYS A 164 14.02 15.48 -7.49
N THR A 165 14.45 15.70 -8.72
CA THR A 165 14.67 17.04 -9.26
C THR A 165 13.33 17.70 -9.58
N ALA A 166 13.30 19.03 -9.54
CA ALA A 166 12.13 19.80 -9.97
C ALA A 166 11.73 19.50 -11.42
N GLY A 167 12.68 19.15 -12.29
CA GLY A 167 12.41 18.75 -13.67
C GLY A 167 11.66 17.41 -13.77
N GLU A 168 12.05 16.41 -12.99
CA GLU A 168 11.32 15.13 -12.90
C GLU A 168 9.89 15.35 -12.40
N ILE A 169 9.72 16.14 -11.33
CA ILE A 169 8.39 16.40 -10.75
C ILE A 169 7.47 17.10 -11.76
N ARG A 170 7.97 18.11 -12.49
CA ARG A 170 7.16 18.82 -13.52
C ARG A 170 6.70 17.88 -14.63
N ARG A 171 7.57 16.98 -15.13
CA ARG A 171 7.18 15.98 -16.13
C ARG A 171 6.08 15.06 -15.63
N SER A 172 6.17 14.60 -14.37
CA SER A 172 5.11 13.81 -13.76
C SER A 172 3.80 14.57 -13.63
N VAL A 173 3.84 15.87 -13.27
CA VAL A 173 2.64 16.72 -13.23
C VAL A 173 2.00 16.87 -14.61
N GLU A 174 2.81 17.06 -15.67
CA GLU A 174 2.32 17.11 -17.05
C GLU A 174 1.66 15.79 -17.47
N ALA A 175 2.31 14.65 -17.19
CA ALA A 175 1.76 13.32 -17.45
C ALA A 175 0.45 13.09 -16.67
N TRP A 176 0.43 13.45 -15.39
CA TRP A 176 -0.77 13.37 -14.55
C TRP A 176 -1.94 14.15 -15.13
N LYS A 177 -1.71 15.41 -15.55
CA LYS A 177 -2.74 16.23 -16.21
C LYS A 177 -3.20 15.64 -17.53
N LYS A 178 -2.31 15.00 -18.31
CA LYS A 178 -2.70 14.34 -19.56
C LYS A 178 -3.62 13.14 -19.32
N HIS A 179 -3.40 12.37 -18.24
CA HIS A 179 -4.18 11.17 -17.94
C HIS A 179 -5.47 11.46 -17.15
N PHE A 180 -5.43 12.41 -16.22
CA PHE A 180 -6.52 12.66 -15.26
C PHE A 180 -6.98 14.11 -15.19
N GLY A 181 -6.38 15.00 -15.97
CA GLY A 181 -6.86 16.38 -16.09
C GLY A 181 -8.16 16.40 -16.88
N ALA A 182 -9.24 16.81 -16.21
CA ALA A 182 -10.41 17.39 -16.86
C ALA A 182 -10.19 18.89 -17.05
#